data_AF-A0A5S6QMQ3-F1
#
_entry.id   AF-A0A5S6QMQ3-F1
#
_cell.length_a   1.000
_cell.length_b   1.000
_cell.length_c   1.000
_cell.angle_alpha   90.00
_cell.angle_beta   90.00
_cell.angle_gamma   90.00
#
_symmetry.space_group_name_H-M   'P 1'
#
loop_
_entity.id
_entity.type
_entity.pdbx_description
1 polymer ?
#
loop_
_entity_poly.entity_id
_entity_poly.type
_entity_poly.pdbx_seq_one_letter_code
_entity_poly.pdbx_strand_id
1 'polypeptide(L)'
;MRRLSVVRSFLLHQLLFACGLAKIQLTSWEQLKHELNSACHVISLEPSCNTSSSNILNGLAKSWNHISDVRFYRLPVKEVPDRMYMDISPSLEDRSCGHILLIPKYREDRTCLLKPILPKKIKGYLWSRLGSGKQSHASGLEEFVGFVDFVCTTFYDVHGNYTITGQKLVSYRRLLYELHDGPTLLELSEACHSRDLRTFFRGEGCPTEKGSASTANENIPEIPKCREISTLPKGEDFGDMYLGPSIPVIFKKAATSWPAFKKWSNEFLRQTFGHKEVHVKLSPNGIFEGVEPVKDWDVAADLQRVPAEVRKHLAHPELVLVRPAANETLFADFLNFVGKKQDKDSMSAYLEYTSIRSYFKPLENDIDELPFIKGVMKPLHVNIWISNGNTLGKLHFDEYENFLCQIRGRKQVILTDPQHNDNLHEGHILEAMLTYENGTFSRNKLLQSTAMTMSPIDITYPDFEKFPSLRHLKWLNCTIEAGDVLYIPSYWWHEVQSFPDVEENRNLAVNFWYSPFWHKEFPCADCPFEVHIGKPVVGA
;
A
#
# COMPACT_ATOMS: atom_id res chain seq x y z
N MET A 1 29.75 -20.70 40.20
CA MET A 1 29.77 -20.86 38.72
C MET A 1 28.74 -21.91 38.31
N ARG A 2 27.51 -21.51 37.94
CA ARG A 2 26.46 -22.31 37.26
C ARG A 2 25.18 -21.47 37.23
N ARG A 3 25.04 -20.55 36.27
CA ARG A 3 23.77 -19.84 35.97
C ARG A 3 23.70 -19.20 34.57
N LEU A 4 24.63 -19.51 33.66
CA LEU A 4 24.72 -18.89 32.31
C LEU A 4 24.21 -19.78 31.16
N SER A 5 23.83 -21.05 31.39
CA SER A 5 23.40 -21.96 30.31
C SER A 5 21.90 -21.94 30.00
N VAL A 6 21.05 -21.55 30.96
CA VAL A 6 19.57 -21.64 30.82
C VAL A 6 18.99 -20.50 29.98
N VAL A 7 19.48 -19.27 30.19
CA VAL A 7 19.06 -18.08 29.40
C VAL A 7 19.37 -18.28 27.91
N ARG A 8 20.52 -18.90 27.66
CA ARG A 8 21.01 -19.30 26.36
C ARG A 8 20.02 -20.29 25.69
N SER A 9 19.72 -21.46 26.26
CA SER A 9 18.79 -22.42 25.62
C SER A 9 17.40 -21.85 25.29
N PHE A 10 16.88 -20.92 26.10
CA PHE A 10 15.57 -20.29 25.89
C PHE A 10 15.53 -19.38 24.65
N LEU A 11 16.62 -18.65 24.42
CA LEU A 11 16.79 -17.70 23.33
C LEU A 11 16.78 -18.36 21.94
N LEU A 12 17.45 -19.52 21.84
CA LEU A 12 17.47 -20.35 20.63
C LEU A 12 16.08 -20.89 20.31
N HIS A 13 15.34 -21.27 21.36
CA HIS A 13 13.96 -21.70 21.23
C HIS A 13 13.07 -20.57 20.69
N GLN A 14 13.28 -19.32 21.11
CA GLN A 14 12.50 -18.17 20.61
C GLN A 14 12.79 -17.82 19.15
N LEU A 15 14.05 -17.85 18.70
CA LEU A 15 14.41 -17.61 17.29
C LEU A 15 13.83 -18.67 16.35
N LEU A 16 13.91 -19.94 16.75
CA LEU A 16 13.35 -21.06 15.98
C LEU A 16 11.82 -21.06 16.01
N PHE A 17 11.22 -20.73 17.17
CA PHE A 17 9.77 -20.58 17.30
C PHE A 17 9.22 -19.42 16.46
N ALA A 18 9.95 -18.30 16.34
CA ALA A 18 9.59 -17.17 15.47
C ALA A 18 9.55 -17.55 13.98
N CYS A 19 10.31 -18.58 13.55
CA CYS A 19 10.22 -19.16 12.20
C CYS A 19 9.31 -20.43 12.16
N GLY A 20 8.49 -20.72 13.19
CA GLY A 20 7.56 -21.85 13.20
C GLY A 20 8.15 -23.23 13.51
N LEU A 21 9.41 -23.32 13.93
CA LEU A 21 10.11 -24.59 14.23
C LEU A 21 9.88 -25.04 15.68
N ALA A 22 8.66 -25.42 16.02
CA ALA A 22 8.29 -25.76 17.40
C ALA A 22 8.86 -27.08 17.96
N LYS A 23 9.61 -27.89 17.18
CA LYS A 23 9.96 -29.27 17.57
C LYS A 23 11.45 -29.63 17.59
N ILE A 24 12.38 -28.71 17.32
CA ILE A 24 13.81 -29.00 17.48
C ILE A 24 14.19 -28.75 18.96
N GLN A 25 14.33 -29.81 19.75
CA GLN A 25 14.84 -29.73 21.13
C GLN A 25 16.37 -29.49 21.14
N LEU A 26 16.80 -28.28 20.81
CA LEU A 26 18.18 -27.84 21.08
C LEU A 26 18.28 -27.38 22.53
N THR A 27 19.07 -28.08 23.33
CA THR A 27 19.15 -27.87 24.77
C THR A 27 20.23 -26.85 25.17
N SER A 28 21.07 -26.39 24.22
CA SER A 28 22.07 -25.35 24.46
C SER A 28 22.65 -24.72 23.17
N TRP A 29 23.28 -23.54 23.29
CA TRP A 29 23.95 -22.85 22.19
C TRP A 29 25.24 -23.51 21.70
N GLU A 30 25.96 -24.20 22.59
CA GLU A 30 27.15 -24.96 22.18
C GLU A 30 26.74 -26.13 21.28
N GLN A 31 25.55 -26.71 21.52
CA GLN A 31 24.97 -27.71 20.65
C GLN A 31 24.70 -27.10 19.26
N LEU A 32 24.03 -25.96 19.15
CA LEU A 32 23.83 -25.30 17.84
C LEU A 32 25.14 -24.95 17.12
N LYS A 33 26.13 -24.41 17.83
CA LYS A 33 27.43 -24.05 17.22
C LYS A 33 28.17 -25.30 16.72
N HIS A 34 28.08 -26.41 17.45
CA HIS A 34 28.59 -27.71 17.01
C HIS A 34 27.82 -28.22 15.79
N GLU A 35 26.49 -28.18 15.85
CA GLU A 35 25.59 -28.57 14.77
C GLU A 35 25.86 -27.75 13.50
N LEU A 36 25.96 -26.41 13.58
CA LEU A 36 26.27 -25.52 12.46
C LEU A 36 27.67 -25.72 11.88
N ASN A 37 28.67 -25.97 12.73
CA ASN A 37 30.03 -26.32 12.27
C ASN A 37 30.09 -27.71 11.63
N SER A 38 29.10 -28.58 11.92
CA SER A 38 28.94 -29.91 11.34
C SER A 38 27.86 -29.98 10.25
N ALA A 39 27.11 -28.90 10.05
CA ALA A 39 25.97 -28.85 9.15
C ALA A 39 26.47 -28.58 7.75
N CYS A 40 26.14 -29.49 6.84
CA CYS A 40 26.51 -29.32 5.45
C CYS A 40 25.39 -28.66 4.64
N HIS A 41 24.21 -28.39 5.21
CA HIS A 41 23.09 -27.74 4.50
C HIS A 41 22.20 -26.91 5.44
N VAL A 42 21.85 -25.68 5.02
CA VAL A 42 20.75 -24.88 5.59
C VAL A 42 19.70 -24.62 4.51
N ILE A 43 18.43 -24.84 4.85
CA ILE A 43 17.29 -24.85 3.92
C ILE A 43 16.25 -23.84 4.35
N SER A 44 15.85 -22.94 3.45
CA SER A 44 14.72 -22.02 3.65
C SER A 44 13.56 -22.37 2.71
N LEU A 45 12.34 -22.46 3.25
CA LEU A 45 11.11 -22.83 2.52
C LEU A 45 10.35 -21.58 2.04
N GLU A 46 9.91 -21.54 0.77
CA GLU A 46 9.00 -20.52 0.24
C GLU A 46 7.65 -21.14 -0.18
N PRO A 47 6.49 -20.45 -0.03
CA PRO A 47 5.24 -20.89 -0.65
C PRO A 47 5.28 -20.78 -2.18
N SER A 48 4.48 -21.62 -2.85
CA SER A 48 4.59 -21.90 -4.29
C SER A 48 3.84 -20.90 -5.18
N CYS A 49 4.52 -20.27 -6.15
CA CYS A 49 3.90 -19.89 -7.44
C CYS A 49 4.89 -19.99 -8.65
N ASN A 50 4.70 -20.97 -9.54
CA ASN A 50 5.60 -21.38 -10.66
C ASN A 50 5.55 -20.40 -11.87
N THR A 51 6.51 -20.18 -12.79
CA THR A 51 7.61 -20.96 -13.41
C THR A 51 8.59 -19.98 -14.12
N SER A 52 9.88 -20.33 -14.26
CA SER A 52 10.97 -19.70 -15.07
C SER A 52 12.14 -19.03 -14.32
N SER A 53 12.60 -19.63 -13.22
CA SER A 53 13.78 -19.18 -12.44
C SER A 53 14.93 -20.20 -12.41
N SER A 54 14.85 -21.30 -13.16
CA SER A 54 15.69 -22.49 -12.98
C SER A 54 17.15 -22.35 -13.42
N ASN A 55 17.47 -21.48 -14.38
CA ASN A 55 18.79 -21.53 -15.02
C ASN A 55 19.83 -20.56 -14.42
N ILE A 56 19.41 -19.59 -13.62
CA ILE A 56 20.31 -18.58 -13.02
C ILE A 56 20.76 -18.99 -11.60
N LEU A 57 19.92 -19.70 -10.85
CA LEU A 57 20.30 -20.33 -9.56
C LEU A 57 21.45 -21.34 -9.76
N ASN A 58 21.46 -22.03 -10.89
CA ASN A 58 22.51 -22.99 -11.28
C ASN A 58 23.90 -22.37 -11.53
N GLY A 59 24.00 -21.07 -11.79
CA GLY A 59 25.28 -20.40 -12.01
C GLY A 59 25.96 -19.90 -10.74
N LEU A 60 25.19 -19.61 -9.69
CA LEU A 60 25.65 -18.87 -8.51
C LEU A 60 26.02 -19.78 -7.34
N ALA A 61 25.45 -20.99 -7.26
CA ALA A 61 25.88 -22.06 -6.35
C ALA A 61 27.36 -22.47 -6.54
N LYS A 62 27.98 -22.09 -7.66
CA LYS A 62 29.38 -22.43 -7.99
C LYS A 62 30.44 -21.48 -7.39
N SER A 63 30.06 -20.40 -6.69
CA SER A 63 31.00 -19.32 -6.32
C SER A 63 31.33 -19.20 -4.82
N TRP A 64 30.79 -20.04 -3.93
CA TRP A 64 30.98 -19.96 -2.47
C TRP A 64 31.72 -21.16 -1.88
N ASN A 65 32.99 -21.27 -2.24
CA ASN A 65 33.86 -22.46 -2.05
C ASN A 65 34.41 -22.70 -0.62
N HIS A 66 33.71 -22.36 0.46
CA HIS A 66 34.21 -22.64 1.82
C HIS A 66 33.14 -23.01 2.86
N ILE A 67 31.86 -22.88 2.52
CA ILE A 67 30.75 -23.58 3.17
C ILE A 67 30.34 -24.65 2.17
N SER A 68 30.50 -25.93 2.49
CA SER A 68 30.39 -26.98 1.47
C SER A 68 28.97 -27.19 0.94
N ASP A 69 27.93 -26.68 1.61
CA ASP A 69 26.63 -26.44 0.97
C ASP A 69 25.65 -25.64 1.88
N VAL A 70 24.88 -24.73 1.30
CA VAL A 70 23.64 -24.16 1.88
C VAL A 70 22.65 -24.17 0.73
N ARG A 71 21.51 -24.87 0.86
CA ARG A 71 20.62 -25.19 -0.26
C ARG A 71 19.19 -24.76 0.03
N PHE A 72 18.60 -23.97 -0.85
CA PHE A 72 17.22 -23.49 -0.71
C PHE A 72 16.26 -24.46 -1.40
N TYR A 73 15.21 -24.89 -0.70
CA TYR A 73 14.22 -25.84 -1.22
C TYR A 73 12.80 -25.29 -1.03
N ARG A 74 11.93 -25.53 -2.01
CA ARG A 74 10.51 -25.17 -1.93
C ARG A 74 9.70 -26.42 -1.64
N LEU A 75 9.08 -26.48 -0.46
CA LEU A 75 8.25 -27.60 -0.03
C LEU A 75 6.85 -27.08 0.31
N PRO A 76 5.77 -27.73 -0.16
CA PRO A 76 4.41 -27.41 0.28
C PRO A 76 4.29 -27.61 1.80
N VAL A 77 3.69 -26.66 2.52
CA VAL A 77 3.47 -26.77 3.98
C VAL A 77 2.75 -28.09 4.36
N LYS A 78 1.92 -28.62 3.45
CA LYS A 78 1.17 -29.87 3.62
C LYS A 78 2.04 -31.14 3.59
N GLU A 79 3.27 -31.05 3.10
CA GLU A 79 4.20 -32.18 2.96
C GLU A 79 5.21 -32.26 4.12
N VAL A 80 5.12 -31.37 5.12
CA VAL A 80 5.93 -31.41 6.33
C VAL A 80 5.23 -32.29 7.38
N PRO A 81 5.68 -33.54 7.64
CA PRO A 81 5.07 -34.38 8.65
C PRO A 81 5.55 -33.99 10.05
N ASP A 82 4.72 -34.25 11.05
CA ASP A 82 4.91 -33.90 12.47
C ASP A 82 6.16 -34.50 13.16
N ARG A 83 6.96 -35.29 12.43
CA ARG A 83 8.22 -35.95 12.83
C ARG A 83 9.16 -35.99 11.61
N MET A 84 9.96 -34.96 11.41
CA MET A 84 10.70 -34.73 10.15
C MET A 84 11.94 -35.64 9.97
N TYR A 85 11.88 -36.51 8.96
CA TYR A 85 12.90 -36.60 7.92
C TYR A 85 12.17 -36.31 6.59
N MET A 86 12.68 -35.41 5.76
CA MET A 86 12.14 -35.16 4.41
C MET A 86 13.15 -35.62 3.38
N ASP A 87 12.69 -36.46 2.46
CA ASP A 87 13.47 -36.89 1.31
C ASP A 87 13.44 -35.77 0.26
N ILE A 88 14.58 -35.14 0.04
CA ILE A 88 14.71 -34.02 -0.88
C ILE A 88 15.16 -34.57 -2.22
N SER A 89 14.38 -34.38 -3.28
CA SER A 89 14.73 -34.85 -4.62
C SER A 89 15.34 -33.73 -5.49
N PRO A 90 16.50 -33.94 -6.15
CA PRO A 90 17.30 -35.16 -6.12
C PRO A 90 17.97 -35.35 -4.76
N SER A 91 18.03 -36.61 -4.33
CA SER A 91 18.65 -37.09 -3.08
C SER A 91 19.99 -36.39 -2.86
N LEU A 92 20.17 -35.84 -1.65
CA LEU A 92 21.45 -35.29 -1.18
C LEU A 92 22.43 -36.44 -0.97
N GLU A 93 22.96 -37.00 -2.06
CA GLU A 93 23.95 -38.07 -2.00
C GLU A 93 25.35 -37.50 -1.73
N ASP A 94 25.56 -37.05 -0.49
CA ASP A 94 26.92 -36.95 0.07
C ASP A 94 26.99 -37.77 1.35
N ARG A 95 27.68 -38.92 1.28
CA ARG A 95 27.86 -39.85 2.41
C ARG A 95 28.80 -39.31 3.50
N SER A 96 29.32 -38.09 3.33
CA SER A 96 30.10 -37.36 4.34
C SER A 96 29.29 -36.31 5.11
N CYS A 97 28.01 -36.14 4.78
CA CYS A 97 27.17 -35.05 5.26
C CYS A 97 26.56 -35.29 6.66
N GLY A 98 26.61 -34.25 7.51
CA GLY A 98 25.95 -34.17 8.81
C GLY A 98 24.49 -33.66 8.75
N HIS A 99 24.05 -32.96 9.79
CA HIS A 99 22.66 -32.53 10.00
C HIS A 99 22.16 -31.50 8.97
N ILE A 100 20.85 -31.54 8.66
CA ILE A 100 20.14 -30.60 7.77
C ILE A 100 19.29 -29.65 8.62
N LEU A 101 19.47 -28.34 8.45
CA LEU A 101 18.66 -27.33 9.15
C LEU A 101 17.56 -26.77 8.24
N LEU A 102 16.30 -26.86 8.66
CA LEU A 102 15.14 -26.38 7.93
C LEU A 102 14.59 -25.10 8.57
N ILE A 103 14.32 -24.08 7.77
CA ILE A 103 13.75 -22.80 8.15
C ILE A 103 12.44 -22.61 7.36
N PRO A 104 11.28 -22.84 7.97
CA PRO A 104 10.01 -22.48 7.39
C PRO A 104 9.94 -20.96 7.32
N LYS A 105 9.65 -20.40 6.14
CA LYS A 105 9.11 -19.05 6.11
C LYS A 105 7.65 -19.16 6.51
N TYR A 106 7.28 -18.62 7.67
CA TYR A 106 5.88 -18.50 8.03
C TYR A 106 5.23 -17.56 7.01
N ARG A 107 4.50 -18.14 6.09
CA ARG A 107 3.51 -17.49 5.24
C ARG A 107 2.35 -18.47 5.20
N GLU A 108 1.42 -18.34 6.13
CA GLU A 108 0.07 -18.85 5.90
C GLU A 108 -0.59 -17.97 4.84
N ASP A 109 -0.08 -18.04 3.60
CA ASP A 109 -0.51 -17.17 2.52
C ASP A 109 -1.38 -17.97 1.54
N ARG A 110 -2.67 -17.61 1.51
CA ARG A 110 -3.68 -18.09 0.55
C ARG A 110 -3.74 -17.25 -0.75
N THR A 111 -2.79 -16.36 -1.03
CA THR A 111 -2.75 -15.50 -2.25
C THR A 111 -2.35 -16.22 -3.55
N CYS A 112 -2.78 -17.45 -3.77
CA CYS A 112 -2.60 -18.16 -5.05
C CYS A 112 -3.36 -17.54 -6.25
N LEU A 113 -3.72 -16.25 -6.22
CA LEU A 113 -4.29 -15.57 -7.38
C LEU A 113 -3.57 -14.30 -7.87
N LEU A 114 -2.62 -13.66 -7.17
CA LEU A 114 -1.99 -12.43 -7.70
C LEU A 114 -0.54 -12.28 -7.22
N LYS A 115 0.43 -12.60 -8.08
CA LYS A 115 1.88 -12.54 -7.76
C LYS A 115 2.44 -11.11 -7.77
N PRO A 116 3.42 -10.82 -6.90
CA PRO A 116 4.59 -10.02 -7.26
C PRO A 116 5.69 -10.95 -7.80
N ILE A 117 6.15 -10.63 -9.00
CA ILE A 117 7.34 -11.20 -9.63
C ILE A 117 8.56 -10.68 -8.84
N LEU A 118 9.36 -11.57 -8.26
CA LEU A 118 10.70 -11.26 -7.78
C LEU A 118 11.44 -10.39 -8.82
N PRO A 119 12.02 -9.23 -8.46
CA PRO A 119 12.69 -8.39 -9.43
C PRO A 119 13.84 -9.15 -10.09
N LYS A 120 13.78 -9.25 -11.43
CA LYS A 120 14.87 -9.74 -12.26
C LYS A 120 16.11 -8.88 -12.01
N LYS A 121 17.05 -9.42 -11.24
CA LYS A 121 18.45 -9.02 -10.95
C LYS A 121 18.70 -8.71 -9.46
N ILE A 122 18.89 -9.76 -8.67
CA ILE A 122 19.73 -9.70 -7.48
C ILE A 122 21.13 -10.14 -7.90
N LYS A 123 21.99 -9.18 -8.25
CA LYS A 123 23.45 -9.40 -8.27
C LYS A 123 23.98 -9.08 -6.87
N GLY A 124 24.44 -10.11 -6.14
CA GLY A 124 25.56 -9.99 -5.20
C GLY A 124 25.40 -9.11 -3.95
N TYR A 125 24.20 -8.90 -3.42
CA TYR A 125 24.01 -8.24 -2.12
C TYR A 125 24.06 -9.28 -1.01
N LEU A 126 25.25 -9.54 -0.44
CA LEU A 126 25.53 -10.01 0.94
C LEU A 126 26.88 -10.74 1.10
N TRP A 127 27.96 -10.30 0.43
CA TRP A 127 29.31 -10.71 0.87
C TRP A 127 30.39 -9.62 0.78
N SER A 128 30.12 -8.45 0.21
CA SER A 128 31.15 -7.43 -0.01
C SER A 128 31.07 -6.19 0.89
N ARG A 129 30.08 -6.09 1.81
CA ARG A 129 29.92 -4.92 2.70
C ARG A 129 30.20 -5.17 4.19
N LEU A 130 30.67 -6.35 4.57
CA LEU A 130 31.44 -6.54 5.80
C LEU A 130 32.92 -6.30 5.49
N GLY A 131 33.28 -5.02 5.38
CA GLY A 131 34.66 -4.51 5.55
C GLY A 131 35.74 -4.99 4.59
N SER A 132 35.93 -4.28 3.47
CA SER A 132 37.30 -4.02 2.99
C SER A 132 37.94 -3.00 3.91
N GLY A 133 38.49 -3.45 5.05
CA GLY A 133 39.18 -2.58 6.00
C GLY A 133 39.13 -3.11 7.43
N LYS A 134 40.18 -3.84 7.80
CA LYS A 134 40.44 -4.51 9.08
C LYS A 134 39.59 -5.76 9.33
N GLN A 135 40.28 -6.89 9.36
CA GLN A 135 39.80 -8.18 9.83
C GLN A 135 39.11 -8.01 11.20
N SER A 136 37.78 -8.09 11.23
CA SER A 136 37.07 -8.64 12.38
C SER A 136 36.60 -10.03 11.98
N HIS A 137 37.10 -11.05 12.66
CA HIS A 137 36.58 -12.41 12.58
C HIS A 137 35.14 -12.40 13.11
N ALA A 138 34.17 -12.08 12.25
CA ALA A 138 32.79 -12.44 12.53
C ALA A 138 32.74 -13.96 12.60
N SER A 139 32.26 -14.51 13.71
CA SER A 139 32.12 -15.96 13.83
C SER A 139 31.03 -16.46 12.88
N GLY A 140 31.09 -17.69 12.37
CA GLY A 140 30.02 -18.25 11.51
C GLY A 140 28.61 -18.21 12.14
N LEU A 141 28.53 -18.00 13.46
CA LEU A 141 27.29 -17.74 14.19
C LEU A 141 26.67 -16.36 13.90
N GLU A 142 27.49 -15.31 13.77
CA GLU A 142 27.02 -13.96 13.40
C GLU A 142 26.45 -13.95 11.99
N GLU A 143 27.09 -14.68 11.07
CA GLU A 143 26.63 -14.87 9.70
C GLU A 143 25.30 -15.65 9.66
N PHE A 144 25.18 -16.71 10.46
CA PHE A 144 23.94 -17.50 10.54
C PHE A 144 22.77 -16.70 11.12
N VAL A 145 22.99 -15.96 12.23
CA VAL A 145 21.94 -15.10 12.80
C VAL A 145 21.55 -14.00 11.83
N GLY A 146 22.51 -13.37 11.15
CA GLY A 146 22.23 -12.40 10.09
C GLY A 146 21.43 -13.00 8.92
N PHE A 147 21.69 -14.26 8.57
CA PHE A 147 20.90 -14.98 7.57
C PHE A 147 19.47 -15.28 8.04
N VAL A 148 19.28 -15.78 9.26
CA VAL A 148 17.95 -16.01 9.86
C VAL A 148 17.18 -14.70 9.93
N ASP A 149 17.81 -13.63 10.38
CA ASP A 149 17.23 -12.30 10.40
C ASP A 149 16.86 -11.79 9.02
N PHE A 150 17.64 -12.09 7.98
CA PHE A 150 17.28 -11.71 6.62
C PHE A 150 16.09 -12.51 6.07
N VAL A 151 16.03 -13.82 6.38
CA VAL A 151 15.01 -14.73 5.84
C VAL A 151 13.69 -14.64 6.60
N CYS A 152 13.76 -14.70 7.94
CA CYS A 152 12.61 -14.68 8.83
C CYS A 152 12.25 -13.27 9.31
N THR A 153 13.14 -12.29 9.14
CA THR A 153 12.92 -10.92 9.57
C THR A 153 12.73 -10.72 11.06
N THR A 154 13.68 -11.27 11.80
CA THR A 154 13.60 -11.34 13.24
C THR A 154 14.47 -10.27 13.94
N PHE A 155 15.39 -9.61 13.21
CA PHE A 155 16.27 -8.51 13.66
C PHE A 155 16.94 -8.72 15.04
N TYR A 156 17.39 -9.92 15.37
CA TYR A 156 18.10 -10.25 16.60
C TYR A 156 19.62 -10.33 16.44
N ASP A 157 20.36 -9.95 17.49
CA ASP A 157 21.80 -10.19 17.55
C ASP A 157 22.13 -11.63 17.97
N VAL A 158 23.43 -11.99 17.97
CA VAL A 158 23.90 -13.31 18.44
C VAL A 158 23.65 -13.57 19.93
N HIS A 159 23.22 -12.55 20.67
CA HIS A 159 22.80 -12.63 22.07
C HIS A 159 21.28 -12.66 22.19
N GLY A 160 20.56 -12.69 21.06
CA GLY A 160 19.11 -12.72 20.91
C GLY A 160 18.39 -11.53 21.53
N ASN A 161 19.11 -10.42 21.71
CA ASN A 161 18.48 -9.12 21.88
C ASN A 161 18.10 -8.59 20.50
N TYR A 162 17.11 -7.72 20.40
CA TYR A 162 16.92 -6.98 19.17
C TYR A 162 18.18 -6.18 18.83
N THR A 163 18.62 -6.29 17.58
CA THR A 163 19.59 -5.36 16.99
C THR A 163 19.09 -3.92 17.12
N ILE A 164 19.95 -2.92 16.93
CA ILE A 164 19.54 -1.50 16.94
C ILE A 164 18.39 -1.27 15.94
N THR A 165 18.45 -1.88 14.76
CA THR A 165 17.38 -1.84 13.75
C THR A 165 16.10 -2.53 14.25
N GLY A 166 16.21 -3.71 14.86
CA GLY A 166 15.06 -4.41 15.45
C GLY A 166 14.38 -3.62 16.56
N GLN A 167 15.17 -3.02 17.47
CA GLN A 167 14.66 -2.18 18.55
C GLN A 167 13.90 -0.98 17.99
N LYS A 168 14.45 -0.36 16.94
CA LYS A 168 13.84 0.77 16.24
C LYS A 168 12.51 0.38 15.58
N LEU A 169 12.44 -0.75 14.87
CA LEU A 169 11.21 -1.23 14.24
C LEU A 169 10.14 -1.63 15.27
N VAL A 170 10.53 -2.31 16.34
CA VAL A 170 9.63 -2.63 17.45
C VAL A 170 9.11 -1.35 18.12
N SER A 171 9.96 -0.32 18.22
CA SER A 171 9.53 0.98 18.74
C SER A 171 8.51 1.65 17.82
N TYR A 172 8.69 1.61 16.50
CA TYR A 172 7.71 2.16 15.56
C TYR A 172 6.39 1.43 15.61
N ARG A 173 6.39 0.10 15.75
CA ARG A 173 5.14 -0.64 15.89
C ARG A 173 4.32 -0.18 17.10
N ARG A 174 4.96 0.21 18.19
CA ARG A 174 4.31 0.77 19.39
C ARG A 174 3.90 2.23 19.24
N LEU A 175 4.45 2.91 18.24
CA LEU A 175 4.22 4.32 17.93
C LEU A 175 3.44 4.50 16.63
N LEU A 176 2.82 3.43 16.12
CA LEU A 176 1.92 3.54 14.98
C LEU A 176 0.83 4.54 15.34
N TYR A 177 0.58 5.46 14.42
CA TYR A 177 -0.38 6.52 14.65
C TYR A 177 -1.79 5.97 14.72
N GLU A 178 -2.49 6.38 15.78
CA GLU A 178 -3.91 6.15 16.00
C GLU A 178 -4.62 7.52 16.04
N LEU A 179 -5.68 7.66 15.25
CA LEU A 179 -6.44 8.90 15.18
C LEU A 179 -7.51 8.94 16.28
N HIS A 180 -7.24 9.69 17.34
CA HIS A 180 -8.18 9.85 18.47
C HIS A 180 -8.89 11.21 18.51
N ASP A 181 -8.32 12.22 17.84
CA ASP A 181 -8.78 13.60 17.92
C ASP A 181 -9.93 13.91 16.94
N GLY A 182 -10.72 14.93 17.25
CA GLY A 182 -11.76 15.47 16.37
C GLY A 182 -13.15 14.91 16.60
N PRO A 183 -14.16 15.32 15.80
CA PRO A 183 -15.51 14.81 15.88
C PRO A 183 -15.67 13.46 15.15
N THR A 184 -16.62 12.63 15.57
CA THR A 184 -17.08 11.46 14.80
C THR A 184 -18.03 11.89 13.68
N LEU A 185 -18.33 10.99 12.73
CA LEU A 185 -19.39 11.26 11.73
C LEU A 185 -20.76 11.47 12.37
N LEU A 186 -21.04 10.81 13.50
CA LEU A 186 -22.31 10.99 14.20
C LEU A 186 -22.40 12.39 14.80
N GLU A 187 -21.35 12.84 15.49
CA GLU A 187 -21.28 14.19 16.06
C GLU A 187 -21.40 15.27 14.97
N LEU A 188 -20.79 15.06 13.80
CA LEU A 188 -20.93 15.95 12.64
C LEU A 188 -22.34 15.94 12.06
N SER A 189 -22.95 14.77 11.90
CA SER A 189 -24.32 14.62 11.38
C SER A 189 -25.34 15.30 12.29
N GLU A 190 -25.19 15.15 13.61
CA GLU A 190 -26.01 15.80 14.61
C GLU A 190 -25.82 17.33 14.58
N ALA A 191 -24.57 17.81 14.52
CA ALA A 191 -24.28 19.24 14.42
C ALA A 191 -24.86 19.88 13.14
N CYS A 192 -24.79 19.16 12.01
CA CYS A 192 -25.38 19.58 10.74
C CYS A 192 -26.90 19.38 10.67
N HIS A 193 -27.53 18.73 11.66
CA HIS A 193 -28.93 18.32 11.63
C HIS A 193 -29.30 17.58 10.33
N SER A 194 -28.37 16.82 9.77
CA SER A 194 -28.53 16.15 8.49
C SER A 194 -27.66 14.90 8.41
N ARG A 195 -28.21 13.84 7.80
CA ARG A 195 -27.44 12.64 7.40
C ARG A 195 -26.71 12.83 6.09
N ASP A 196 -27.13 13.78 5.27
CA ASP A 196 -26.38 14.18 4.08
C ASP A 196 -25.29 15.17 4.51
N LEU A 197 -24.03 14.78 4.38
CA LEU A 197 -22.85 15.57 4.70
C LEU A 197 -22.09 15.99 3.44
N ARG A 198 -22.65 15.78 2.24
CA ARG A 198 -21.96 16.05 0.97
C ARG A 198 -21.49 17.50 0.85
N THR A 199 -22.32 18.47 1.23
CA THR A 199 -21.95 19.90 1.19
C THR A 199 -20.88 20.23 2.23
N PHE A 200 -20.95 19.61 3.41
CA PHE A 200 -19.97 19.80 4.48
C PHE A 200 -18.59 19.32 4.03
N PHE A 201 -18.51 18.09 3.50
CA PHE A 201 -17.27 17.54 2.97
C PHE A 201 -16.74 18.28 1.74
N ARG A 202 -17.55 19.08 1.05
CA ARG A 202 -17.11 19.99 -0.02
C ARG A 202 -16.62 21.36 0.47
N GLY A 203 -16.70 21.63 1.78
CA GLY A 203 -16.35 22.92 2.37
C GLY A 203 -17.42 24.00 2.13
N GLU A 204 -18.65 23.61 1.79
CA GLU A 204 -19.79 24.49 1.52
C GLU A 204 -20.65 24.72 2.77
N GLY A 205 -20.26 24.13 3.91
CA GLY A 205 -21.01 24.15 5.16
C GLY A 205 -22.04 23.02 5.25
N CYS A 206 -22.77 22.98 6.37
CA CYS A 206 -23.84 22.00 6.56
C CYS A 206 -24.98 22.22 5.54
N PRO A 207 -25.68 21.15 5.13
CA PRO A 207 -26.80 21.28 4.21
C PRO A 207 -27.95 22.01 4.88
N THR A 208 -28.58 22.92 4.14
CA THR A 208 -29.79 23.62 4.60
C THR A 208 -31.00 22.76 4.30
N GLU A 209 -31.84 22.45 5.29
CA GLU A 209 -33.17 21.91 5.01
C GLU A 209 -33.96 22.94 4.19
N LYS A 210 -34.33 22.58 2.96
CA LYS A 210 -35.20 23.35 2.05
C LYS A 210 -34.71 24.76 1.67
N GLY A 211 -33.66 24.85 0.85
CA GLY A 211 -33.47 25.95 -0.12
C GLY A 211 -33.44 27.39 0.42
N SER A 212 -33.25 27.58 1.73
CA SER A 212 -33.08 28.87 2.38
C SER A 212 -31.83 28.74 3.25
N ALA A 213 -30.86 29.63 3.07
CA ALA A 213 -29.71 29.75 3.94
C ALA A 213 -30.19 30.03 5.37
N SER A 214 -30.39 28.99 6.19
CA SER A 214 -30.39 29.19 7.63
C SER A 214 -28.94 29.39 8.05
N THR A 215 -28.73 30.41 8.86
CA THR A 215 -27.46 30.71 9.50
C THR A 215 -26.91 29.42 10.10
N ALA A 216 -25.75 28.98 9.57
CA ALA A 216 -24.99 27.86 10.11
C ALA A 216 -24.98 27.96 11.65
N ASN A 217 -25.20 26.83 12.32
CA ASN A 217 -24.88 26.76 13.75
C ASN A 217 -23.42 27.21 13.87
N GLU A 218 -23.13 28.29 14.60
CA GLU A 218 -21.80 28.90 14.64
C GLU A 218 -20.72 27.97 15.24
N ASN A 219 -21.13 26.79 15.73
CA ASN A 219 -20.28 25.81 16.39
C ASN A 219 -20.35 24.41 15.74
N ILE A 220 -20.23 24.31 14.42
CA ILE A 220 -20.03 22.99 13.77
C ILE A 220 -18.61 22.52 14.10
N PRO A 221 -18.42 21.33 14.70
CA PRO A 221 -17.08 20.81 14.99
C PRO A 221 -16.25 20.68 13.70
N GLU A 222 -15.01 21.17 13.72
CA GLU A 222 -14.10 21.03 12.59
C GLU A 222 -13.38 19.67 12.63
N ILE A 223 -13.22 19.06 11.45
CA ILE A 223 -12.33 17.90 11.29
C ILE A 223 -10.88 18.37 11.49
N PRO A 224 -10.09 17.73 12.37
CA PRO A 224 -8.68 18.05 12.56
C PRO A 224 -7.92 18.07 11.23
N LYS A 225 -6.99 19.02 11.10
CA LYS A 225 -6.16 19.13 9.89
C LYS A 225 -4.92 18.25 10.01
N CYS A 226 -4.47 17.72 8.87
CA CYS A 226 -3.15 17.09 8.76
C CYS A 226 -2.06 18.04 9.28
N ARG A 227 -0.98 17.45 9.81
CA ARG A 227 0.23 18.22 10.11
C ARG A 227 0.78 18.85 8.83
N GLU A 228 1.05 20.15 8.88
CA GLU A 228 1.66 20.90 7.79
C GLU A 228 3.07 21.34 8.19
N ILE A 229 4.05 21.15 7.31
CA ILE A 229 5.42 21.63 7.49
C ILE A 229 5.91 22.36 6.25
N SER A 230 6.62 23.48 6.45
CA SER A 230 7.17 24.29 5.34
C SER A 230 8.64 24.01 5.06
N THR A 231 9.33 23.32 5.98
CA THR A 231 10.74 22.93 5.82
C THR A 231 10.80 21.44 5.58
N LEU A 232 11.46 21.02 4.49
CA LEU A 232 11.61 19.60 4.18
C LEU A 232 12.55 18.94 5.20
N PRO A 233 12.21 17.75 5.72
CA PRO A 233 13.05 17.03 6.67
C PRO A 233 14.31 16.48 5.97
N LYS A 234 15.27 15.98 6.76
CA LYS A 234 16.30 15.07 6.24
C LYS A 234 15.72 13.66 6.08
N GLY A 235 16.40 12.79 5.32
CA GLY A 235 15.94 11.42 5.08
C GLY A 235 15.71 10.60 6.35
N GLU A 236 16.65 10.64 7.29
CA GLU A 236 16.52 9.93 8.59
C GLU A 236 15.37 10.50 9.43
N ASP A 237 15.25 11.83 9.50
CA ASP A 237 14.16 12.49 10.24
C ASP A 237 12.79 12.12 9.65
N PHE A 238 12.66 12.04 8.32
CA PHE A 238 11.43 11.59 7.67
C PHE A 238 11.09 10.14 8.05
N GLY A 239 12.10 9.27 8.01
CA GLY A 239 11.99 7.87 8.41
C GLY A 239 11.44 7.71 9.83
N ASP A 240 11.95 8.51 10.75
CA ASP A 240 11.69 8.34 12.18
C ASP A 240 10.42 9.06 12.64
N MET A 241 10.08 10.19 12.02
CA MET A 241 8.93 11.00 12.44
C MET A 241 7.64 10.68 11.69
N TYR A 242 7.70 10.14 10.48
CA TYR A 242 6.53 9.99 9.61
C TYR A 242 6.39 8.59 9.03
N LEU A 243 7.42 8.07 8.36
CA LEU A 243 7.34 6.77 7.69
C LEU A 243 7.17 5.61 8.68
N GLY A 244 8.05 5.53 9.68
CA GLY A 244 7.99 4.49 10.72
C GLY A 244 6.70 4.52 11.52
N PRO A 245 6.33 5.66 12.13
CA PRO A 245 5.05 5.82 12.84
C PRO A 245 3.78 5.80 11.96
N SER A 246 3.89 5.77 10.62
CA SER A 246 2.76 5.87 9.69
C SER A 246 1.91 7.13 9.89
N ILE A 247 2.54 8.31 9.83
CA ILE A 247 1.88 9.60 10.05
C ILE A 247 1.77 10.38 8.74
N PRO A 248 0.55 10.75 8.29
CA PRO A 248 0.37 11.61 7.12
C PRO A 248 0.87 13.04 7.40
N VAL A 249 1.45 13.67 6.39
CA VAL A 249 2.00 15.03 6.51
C VAL A 249 1.95 15.78 5.19
N ILE A 250 1.66 17.08 5.27
CA ILE A 250 1.70 17.99 4.13
C ILE A 250 3.01 18.78 4.14
N PHE A 251 3.78 18.68 3.06
CA PHE A 251 4.94 19.52 2.77
C PHE A 251 4.50 20.72 1.94
N LYS A 252 4.39 21.87 2.59
CA LYS A 252 3.88 23.09 1.95
C LYS A 252 4.85 23.59 0.89
N LYS A 253 4.32 23.92 -0.28
CA LYS A 253 5.06 24.51 -1.42
C LYS A 253 6.25 23.66 -1.93
N ALA A 254 6.34 22.38 -1.57
CA ALA A 254 7.47 21.51 -1.91
C ALA A 254 7.66 21.31 -3.43
N ALA A 255 6.57 21.32 -4.20
CA ALA A 255 6.61 21.14 -5.66
C ALA A 255 6.73 22.47 -6.44
N THR A 256 6.76 23.63 -5.78
CA THR A 256 6.80 24.95 -6.46
C THR A 256 8.10 25.21 -7.23
N SER A 257 9.18 24.51 -6.87
CA SER A 257 10.47 24.61 -7.55
C SER A 257 10.54 23.80 -8.86
N TRP A 258 9.63 22.83 -9.04
CA TRP A 258 9.65 21.95 -10.21
C TRP A 258 9.37 22.71 -11.50
N PRO A 259 10.06 22.38 -12.61
CA PRO A 259 9.72 22.94 -13.92
C PRO A 259 8.24 22.73 -14.27
N ALA A 260 7.65 21.60 -13.90
CA ALA A 260 6.24 21.26 -14.12
C ALA A 260 5.31 22.35 -13.56
N PHE A 261 5.62 22.89 -12.39
CA PHE A 261 4.80 23.91 -11.74
C PHE A 261 4.70 25.20 -12.55
N LYS A 262 5.70 25.51 -13.38
CA LYS A 262 5.70 26.71 -14.24
C LYS A 262 5.29 26.41 -15.68
N LYS A 263 5.56 25.19 -16.15
CA LYS A 263 5.51 24.84 -17.58
C LYS A 263 4.22 24.16 -18.01
N TRP A 264 3.54 23.39 -17.15
CA TRP A 264 2.43 22.51 -17.55
C TRP A 264 1.09 23.24 -17.70
N SER A 265 1.03 24.22 -18.59
CA SER A 265 -0.23 24.84 -19.02
C SER A 265 -1.05 23.92 -19.95
N ASN A 266 -2.34 24.21 -20.10
CA ASN A 266 -3.21 23.59 -21.10
C ASN A 266 -2.61 23.73 -22.50
N GLU A 267 -2.11 24.92 -22.84
CA GLU A 267 -1.50 25.20 -24.14
C GLU A 267 -0.27 24.30 -24.38
N PHE A 268 0.67 24.27 -23.43
CA PHE A 268 1.87 23.46 -23.53
C PHE A 268 1.54 21.96 -23.68
N LEU A 269 0.66 21.44 -22.82
CA LEU A 269 0.27 20.03 -22.84
C LEU A 269 -0.46 19.66 -24.14
N ARG A 270 -1.32 20.54 -24.64
CA ARG A 270 -2.03 20.35 -25.90
C ARG A 270 -1.09 20.40 -27.11
N GLN A 271 -0.19 21.38 -27.18
CA GLN A 271 0.78 21.49 -28.28
C GLN A 271 1.73 20.30 -28.32
N THR A 272 2.19 19.85 -27.15
CA THR A 272 3.21 18.79 -27.05
C THR A 272 2.61 17.39 -27.20
N PHE A 273 1.44 17.14 -26.61
CA PHE A 273 0.88 15.79 -26.47
C PHE A 273 -0.54 15.63 -27.01
N GLY A 274 -1.16 16.68 -27.53
CA GLY A 274 -2.57 16.66 -27.92
C GLY A 274 -2.93 15.61 -28.98
N HIS A 275 -1.95 15.18 -29.78
CA HIS A 275 -2.09 14.13 -30.79
C HIS A 275 -2.11 12.69 -30.23
N LYS A 276 -1.78 12.50 -28.94
CA LYS A 276 -1.77 11.18 -28.32
C LYS A 276 -3.19 10.74 -27.98
N GLU A 277 -3.46 9.46 -28.21
CA GLU A 277 -4.64 8.80 -27.65
C GLU A 277 -4.40 8.49 -26.17
N VAL A 278 -5.41 8.75 -25.36
CA VAL A 278 -5.41 8.54 -23.92
C VAL A 278 -6.69 7.83 -23.48
N HIS A 279 -6.53 6.98 -22.48
CA HIS A 279 -7.62 6.27 -21.83
C HIS A 279 -8.22 7.15 -20.74
N VAL A 280 -9.43 7.67 -20.96
CA VAL A 280 -10.11 8.57 -20.02
C VAL A 280 -11.25 7.84 -19.33
N LYS A 281 -11.45 8.15 -18.06
CA LYS A 281 -12.61 7.72 -17.30
C LYS A 281 -13.69 8.79 -17.35
N LEU A 282 -14.95 8.35 -17.38
CA LEU A 282 -16.13 9.20 -17.45
C LEU A 282 -17.08 8.82 -16.31
N SER A 283 -17.59 9.85 -15.63
CA SER A 283 -18.61 9.72 -14.60
C SER A 283 -19.77 10.66 -14.93
N PRO A 284 -21.05 10.26 -14.74
CA PRO A 284 -22.19 11.13 -15.00
C PRO A 284 -22.27 12.33 -14.04
N ASN A 285 -21.68 12.24 -12.85
CA ASN A 285 -21.88 13.18 -11.75
C ASN A 285 -20.60 13.50 -10.95
N GLY A 286 -19.43 13.13 -11.48
CA GLY A 286 -18.15 13.34 -10.82
C GLY A 286 -17.78 12.32 -9.75
N ILE A 287 -18.60 11.31 -9.48
CA ILE A 287 -18.26 10.19 -8.60
C ILE A 287 -17.62 9.09 -9.44
N PHE A 288 -16.34 8.82 -9.22
CA PHE A 288 -15.58 7.87 -10.06
C PHE A 288 -15.59 6.45 -9.49
N GLU A 289 -15.67 6.33 -8.18
CA GLU A 289 -15.68 5.06 -7.47
C GLU A 289 -16.71 5.19 -6.34
N GLY A 290 -17.35 4.11 -5.91
CA GLY A 290 -18.41 4.14 -4.89
C GLY A 290 -19.33 2.93 -5.02
N VAL A 291 -20.26 2.75 -4.08
CA VAL A 291 -21.16 1.58 -4.10
C VAL A 291 -22.59 1.96 -4.45
N GLU A 292 -23.24 1.07 -5.20
CA GLU A 292 -24.66 1.13 -5.50
C GLU A 292 -25.33 -0.22 -5.18
N PRO A 293 -26.64 -0.23 -4.86
CA PRO A 293 -27.40 -1.47 -4.75
C PRO A 293 -27.38 -2.26 -6.07
N VAL A 294 -27.14 -3.57 -5.98
CA VAL A 294 -27.18 -4.50 -7.14
C VAL A 294 -28.51 -4.41 -7.90
N LYS A 295 -29.62 -4.17 -7.19
CA LYS A 295 -30.96 -4.03 -7.79
C LYS A 295 -31.09 -2.86 -8.77
N ASP A 296 -30.19 -1.88 -8.71
CA ASP A 296 -30.17 -0.71 -9.59
C ASP A 296 -29.38 -1.00 -10.89
N TRP A 297 -28.88 -2.24 -11.04
CA TRP A 297 -28.08 -2.72 -12.17
C TRP A 297 -28.79 -3.85 -12.93
N ASP A 298 -28.84 -3.75 -14.25
CA ASP A 298 -29.35 -4.81 -15.14
C ASP A 298 -28.27 -5.86 -15.40
N VAL A 299 -27.93 -6.63 -14.36
CA VAL A 299 -26.80 -7.59 -14.36
C VAL A 299 -27.21 -8.98 -13.86
N ALA A 300 -28.51 -9.29 -13.87
CA ALA A 300 -29.04 -10.56 -13.37
C ALA A 300 -28.38 -11.78 -14.05
N ALA A 301 -28.14 -11.70 -15.36
CA ALA A 301 -27.47 -12.75 -16.12
C ALA A 301 -25.99 -12.92 -15.73
N ASP A 302 -25.28 -11.81 -15.45
CA ASP A 302 -23.89 -11.85 -15.05
C ASP A 302 -23.73 -12.39 -13.62
N LEU A 303 -24.64 -12.01 -12.71
CA LEU A 303 -24.66 -12.53 -11.32
C LEU A 303 -24.84 -14.04 -11.25
N GLN A 304 -25.54 -14.64 -12.21
CA GLN A 304 -25.68 -16.11 -12.29
C GLN A 304 -24.36 -16.80 -12.66
N ARG A 305 -23.42 -16.10 -13.32
CA ARG A 305 -22.09 -16.62 -13.66
C ARG A 305 -21.13 -16.58 -12.46
N VAL A 306 -21.41 -15.76 -11.45
CA VAL A 306 -20.62 -15.74 -10.22
C VAL A 306 -20.89 -17.03 -9.45
N PRO A 307 -19.86 -17.87 -9.17
CA PRO A 307 -20.05 -19.12 -8.45
C PRO A 307 -20.79 -18.92 -7.13
N ALA A 308 -21.73 -19.80 -6.81
CA ALA A 308 -22.53 -19.71 -5.58
C ALA A 308 -21.65 -19.65 -4.32
N GLU A 309 -20.52 -20.35 -4.33
CA GLU A 309 -19.59 -20.36 -3.20
C GLU A 309 -18.88 -19.01 -3.00
N VAL A 310 -18.54 -18.31 -4.09
CA VAL A 310 -18.00 -16.94 -4.00
C VAL A 310 -19.05 -16.01 -3.41
N ARG A 311 -20.30 -16.08 -3.91
CA ARG A 311 -21.38 -15.20 -3.43
C ARG A 311 -21.69 -15.34 -1.94
N LYS A 312 -21.54 -16.55 -1.38
CA LYS A 312 -21.73 -16.80 0.07
C LYS A 312 -20.66 -16.14 0.94
N HIS A 313 -19.49 -15.84 0.40
CA HIS A 313 -18.36 -15.27 1.14
C HIS A 313 -18.19 -13.77 0.93
N LEU A 314 -19.04 -13.13 0.12
CA LEU A 314 -19.06 -11.68 0.00
C LEU A 314 -19.67 -11.08 1.26
N ALA A 315 -19.01 -10.06 1.82
CA ALA A 315 -19.54 -9.32 2.97
C ALA A 315 -20.80 -8.52 2.62
N HIS A 316 -20.86 -8.00 1.39
CA HIS A 316 -21.94 -7.13 0.90
C HIS A 316 -22.43 -7.58 -0.48
N PRO A 317 -23.07 -8.76 -0.60
CA PRO A 317 -23.54 -9.30 -1.88
C PRO A 317 -24.68 -8.48 -2.52
N GLU A 318 -25.30 -7.58 -1.76
CA GLU A 318 -26.35 -6.66 -2.20
C GLU A 318 -25.81 -5.37 -2.83
N LEU A 319 -24.50 -5.14 -2.78
CA LEU A 319 -23.82 -3.97 -3.33
C LEU A 319 -22.90 -4.34 -4.48
N VAL A 320 -22.72 -3.39 -5.40
CA VAL A 320 -21.61 -3.38 -6.36
C VAL A 320 -20.79 -2.12 -6.18
N LEU A 321 -19.47 -2.25 -6.27
CA LEU A 321 -18.59 -1.14 -6.53
C LEU A 321 -18.75 -0.72 -7.99
N VAL A 322 -19.10 0.54 -8.19
CA VAL A 322 -19.23 1.17 -9.49
C VAL A 322 -17.88 1.66 -9.97
N ARG A 323 -17.40 1.08 -11.07
CA ARG A 323 -16.27 1.56 -11.86
C ARG A 323 -16.76 2.55 -12.90
N PRO A 324 -15.98 3.61 -13.19
CA PRO A 324 -16.38 4.63 -14.14
C PRO A 324 -16.40 4.05 -15.55
N ALA A 325 -17.17 4.69 -16.44
CA ALA A 325 -17.10 4.36 -17.86
C ALA A 325 -15.72 4.74 -18.39
N ALA A 326 -15.28 4.06 -19.45
CA ALA A 326 -13.98 4.27 -20.03
C ALA A 326 -14.11 4.55 -21.52
N ASN A 327 -13.29 5.47 -22.03
CA ASN A 327 -13.24 5.81 -23.44
C ASN A 327 -11.81 6.13 -23.87
N GLU A 328 -11.47 5.82 -25.12
CA GLU A 328 -10.24 6.30 -25.74
C GLU A 328 -10.52 7.60 -26.48
N THR A 329 -9.66 8.61 -26.31
CA THR A 329 -9.84 9.90 -26.99
C THR A 329 -8.50 10.58 -27.24
N LEU A 330 -8.46 11.55 -28.15
CA LEU A 330 -7.30 12.41 -28.31
C LEU A 330 -7.12 13.27 -27.06
N PHE A 331 -5.88 13.39 -26.61
CA PHE A 331 -5.56 14.18 -25.42
C PHE A 331 -5.95 15.65 -25.60
N ALA A 332 -5.88 16.19 -26.82
CA ALA A 332 -6.37 17.54 -27.12
C ALA A 332 -7.88 17.69 -26.86
N ASP A 333 -8.69 16.69 -27.24
CA ASP A 333 -10.14 16.72 -27.07
C ASP A 333 -10.52 16.56 -25.60
N PHE A 334 -9.81 15.69 -24.89
CA PHE A 334 -9.90 15.59 -23.43
C PHE A 334 -9.59 16.92 -22.75
N LEU A 335 -8.47 17.57 -23.10
CA LEU A 335 -8.10 18.88 -22.54
C LEU A 335 -9.16 19.96 -22.83
N ASN A 336 -9.73 19.95 -24.04
CA ASN A 336 -10.83 20.85 -24.41
C ASN A 336 -12.10 20.61 -23.59
N PHE A 337 -12.38 19.35 -23.24
CA PHE A 337 -13.51 19.01 -22.40
C PHE A 337 -13.30 19.49 -20.96
N VAL A 338 -12.13 19.18 -20.36
CA VAL A 338 -11.89 19.52 -18.95
C VAL A 338 -11.65 21.01 -18.71
N GLY A 339 -11.14 21.75 -19.69
CA GLY A 339 -10.95 23.19 -19.58
C GLY A 339 -12.23 24.02 -19.66
N LYS A 340 -13.39 23.41 -19.95
CA LYS A 340 -14.68 24.09 -19.94
C LYS A 340 -15.27 24.09 -18.54
N LYS A 341 -15.81 25.23 -18.12
CA LYS A 341 -16.61 25.31 -16.90
C LYS A 341 -17.86 24.46 -17.06
N GLN A 342 -18.09 23.59 -16.09
CA GLN A 342 -19.17 22.61 -16.08
C GLN A 342 -19.88 22.67 -14.72
N ASP A 343 -21.16 22.30 -14.72
CA ASP A 343 -21.94 22.22 -13.49
C ASP A 343 -21.50 20.99 -12.66
N LYS A 344 -21.72 21.02 -11.34
CA LYS A 344 -21.28 19.92 -10.46
C LYS A 344 -22.02 18.61 -10.69
N ASP A 345 -23.23 18.67 -11.24
CA ASP A 345 -24.05 17.48 -11.54
C ASP A 345 -23.91 17.03 -13.01
N SER A 346 -23.01 17.66 -13.77
CA SER A 346 -22.73 17.24 -15.14
C SER A 346 -21.64 16.17 -15.20
N MET A 347 -21.54 15.56 -16.38
CA MET A 347 -20.51 14.58 -16.69
C MET A 347 -19.11 15.12 -16.34
N SER A 348 -18.28 14.29 -15.73
CA SER A 348 -16.88 14.57 -15.45
C SER A 348 -16.00 13.59 -16.22
N ALA A 349 -14.80 14.06 -16.59
CA ALA A 349 -13.78 13.23 -17.21
C ALA A 349 -12.50 13.29 -16.37
N TYR A 350 -11.87 12.13 -16.21
CA TYR A 350 -10.67 11.98 -15.41
C TYR A 350 -9.64 11.13 -16.16
N LEU A 351 -8.46 11.70 -16.35
CA LEU A 351 -7.26 10.96 -16.68
C LEU A 351 -6.64 10.52 -15.36
N GLU A 352 -6.95 9.30 -14.93
CA GLU A 352 -6.50 8.71 -13.67
C GLU A 352 -5.43 7.63 -13.87
N TYR A 353 -4.60 7.41 -12.86
CA TYR A 353 -3.55 6.36 -12.82
C TYR A 353 -2.67 6.32 -14.09
N THR A 354 -2.51 7.44 -14.79
CA THR A 354 -1.86 7.44 -16.09
C THR A 354 -0.36 7.55 -15.93
N SER A 355 0.37 6.50 -16.30
CA SER A 355 1.83 6.47 -16.22
C SER A 355 2.47 7.56 -17.07
N ILE A 356 3.19 8.48 -16.42
CA ILE A 356 3.97 9.52 -17.11
C ILE A 356 5.01 8.85 -18.01
N ARG A 357 5.68 7.80 -17.52
CA ARG A 357 6.71 7.05 -18.28
C ARG A 357 6.19 6.49 -19.59
N SER A 358 4.96 6.00 -19.59
CA SER A 358 4.36 5.31 -20.74
C SER A 358 3.77 6.30 -21.75
N TYR A 359 3.02 7.30 -21.27
CA TYR A 359 2.25 8.19 -22.14
C TYR A 359 2.94 9.54 -22.38
N PHE A 360 3.64 10.07 -21.38
CA PHE A 360 4.15 11.45 -21.38
C PHE A 360 5.62 11.56 -20.97
N LYS A 361 6.46 10.60 -21.40
CA LYS A 361 7.86 10.46 -20.96
C LYS A 361 8.66 11.77 -20.86
N PRO A 362 8.57 12.75 -21.80
CA PRO A 362 9.32 14.01 -21.67
C PRO A 362 8.98 14.82 -20.41
N LEU A 363 7.79 14.64 -19.84
CA LEU A 363 7.35 15.27 -18.60
C LEU A 363 8.11 14.79 -17.37
N GLU A 364 8.76 13.62 -17.40
CA GLU A 364 9.59 13.17 -16.27
C GLU A 364 10.75 14.13 -15.97
N ASN A 365 11.23 14.86 -16.98
CA ASN A 365 12.31 15.84 -16.78
C ASN A 365 11.83 17.12 -16.09
N ASP A 366 10.52 17.30 -15.94
CA ASP A 366 9.92 18.49 -15.34
C ASP A 366 9.52 18.27 -13.87
N ILE A 367 9.71 17.06 -13.33
CA ILE A 367 9.37 16.69 -11.95
C ILE A 367 10.63 16.24 -11.21
N ASP A 368 10.82 16.71 -9.98
CA ASP A 368 11.96 16.33 -9.15
C ASP A 368 11.51 15.38 -8.03
N GLU A 369 12.31 14.36 -7.71
CA GLU A 369 12.11 13.57 -6.48
C GLU A 369 12.36 14.44 -5.24
N LEU A 370 11.57 14.24 -4.18
CA LEU A 370 11.78 14.98 -2.93
C LEU A 370 13.16 14.64 -2.34
N PRO A 371 13.94 15.63 -1.86
CA PRO A 371 15.33 15.39 -1.44
C PRO A 371 15.51 14.32 -0.36
N PHE A 372 14.55 14.18 0.55
CA PHE A 372 14.63 13.24 1.68
C PHE A 372 14.26 11.80 1.34
N ILE A 373 13.55 11.57 0.22
CA ILE A 373 13.29 10.22 -0.31
C ILE A 373 14.26 9.85 -1.44
N LYS A 374 14.96 10.83 -2.03
CA LYS A 374 15.90 10.61 -3.13
C LYS A 374 17.03 9.68 -2.70
N GLY A 375 17.13 8.52 -3.35
CA GLY A 375 18.11 7.48 -2.99
C GLY A 375 17.72 6.64 -1.76
N VAL A 376 16.68 7.06 -1.03
CA VAL A 376 16.07 6.36 0.11
C VAL A 376 14.84 5.56 -0.30
N MET A 377 14.15 5.86 -1.40
CA MET A 377 13.15 4.96 -1.96
C MET A 377 13.17 5.09 -3.48
N LYS A 378 12.78 4.03 -4.20
CA LYS A 378 12.64 4.10 -5.66
C LYS A 378 11.18 4.07 -6.05
N PRO A 379 10.70 5.05 -6.85
CA PRO A 379 9.30 5.07 -7.22
C PRO A 379 8.98 3.89 -8.13
N LEU A 380 7.97 3.12 -7.74
CA LEU A 380 7.39 2.04 -8.54
C LEU A 380 6.56 2.63 -9.68
N HIS A 381 5.73 3.62 -9.35
CA HIS A 381 4.86 4.31 -10.29
C HIS A 381 4.99 5.83 -10.14
N VAL A 382 4.87 6.52 -11.26
CA VAL A 382 4.77 7.98 -11.32
C VAL A 382 3.59 8.29 -12.24
N ASN A 383 2.47 8.69 -11.65
CA ASN A 383 1.22 8.88 -12.37
C ASN A 383 0.87 10.36 -12.46
N ILE A 384 0.26 10.74 -13.59
CA ILE A 384 -0.37 12.05 -13.78
C ILE A 384 -1.88 11.90 -13.64
N TRP A 385 -2.49 12.91 -13.03
CA TRP A 385 -3.91 13.01 -12.76
C TRP A 385 -4.44 14.31 -13.31
N ILE A 386 -5.39 14.26 -14.24
CA ILE A 386 -5.96 15.45 -14.88
C ILE A 386 -7.47 15.35 -14.91
N SER A 387 -8.19 16.37 -14.44
CA SER A 387 -9.66 16.39 -14.52
C SER A 387 -10.23 17.80 -14.60
N ASN A 388 -11.54 17.91 -14.85
CA ASN A 388 -12.28 19.17 -14.73
C ASN A 388 -12.47 19.64 -13.27
N GLY A 389 -11.84 18.97 -12.30
CA GLY A 389 -11.93 19.35 -10.88
C GLY A 389 -13.30 19.07 -10.25
N ASN A 390 -14.09 18.17 -10.84
CA ASN A 390 -15.30 17.62 -10.22
C ASN A 390 -15.16 16.10 -10.10
N THR A 391 -14.12 15.66 -9.38
CA THR A 391 -13.81 14.23 -9.25
C THR A 391 -13.73 13.86 -7.77
N LEU A 392 -14.64 12.97 -7.37
CA LEU A 392 -14.69 12.33 -6.07
C LEU A 392 -14.29 10.86 -6.21
N GLY A 393 -13.14 10.50 -5.65
CA GLY A 393 -12.77 9.10 -5.41
C GLY A 393 -13.21 8.71 -4.01
N LYS A 394 -14.14 7.75 -3.89
CA LYS A 394 -14.71 7.31 -2.61
C LYS A 394 -13.70 6.57 -1.74
N LEU A 395 -14.06 6.37 -0.48
CA LEU A 395 -13.22 5.78 0.56
C LEU A 395 -12.55 4.45 0.14
N HIS A 396 -11.22 4.47 0.11
CA HIS A 396 -10.37 3.33 -0.24
C HIS A 396 -8.99 3.45 0.40
N PHE A 397 -8.17 2.42 0.32
CA PHE A 397 -6.74 2.51 0.66
C PHE A 397 -5.85 2.03 -0.48
N ASP A 398 -4.58 2.44 -0.42
CA ASP A 398 -3.53 1.99 -1.33
C ASP A 398 -2.48 1.17 -0.57
N GLU A 399 -1.90 0.15 -1.19
CA GLU A 399 -0.76 -0.61 -0.66
C GLU A 399 0.61 0.07 -0.93
N TYR A 400 0.62 1.41 -1.02
CA TYR A 400 1.80 2.19 -1.43
C TYR A 400 2.07 3.33 -0.47
N GLU A 401 3.36 3.64 -0.25
CA GLU A 401 3.72 4.96 0.28
C GLU A 401 3.47 5.99 -0.84
N ASN A 402 2.48 6.85 -0.64
CA ASN A 402 1.97 7.72 -1.70
C ASN A 402 2.34 9.18 -1.43
N PHE A 403 3.07 9.79 -2.35
CA PHE A 403 3.36 11.23 -2.33
C PHE A 403 2.52 11.91 -3.41
N LEU A 404 1.39 12.49 -3.00
CA LEU A 404 0.46 13.20 -3.85
C LEU A 404 0.85 14.68 -3.97
N CYS A 405 1.29 15.09 -5.15
CA CYS A 405 1.85 16.41 -5.45
C CYS A 405 0.85 17.22 -6.27
N GLN A 406 0.32 18.31 -5.71
CA GLN A 406 -0.68 19.14 -6.38
C GLN A 406 0.00 20.18 -7.28
N ILE A 407 -0.29 20.17 -8.58
CA ILE A 407 0.31 21.10 -9.55
C ILE A 407 -0.63 22.26 -9.92
N ARG A 408 -1.92 21.97 -10.15
CA ARG A 408 -2.97 22.98 -10.41
C ARG A 408 -4.25 22.63 -9.68
N GLY A 409 -4.90 23.63 -9.09
CA GLY A 409 -6.13 23.46 -8.33
C GLY A 409 -5.84 22.97 -6.92
N ARG A 410 -6.82 22.29 -6.33
CA ARG A 410 -6.79 21.83 -4.93
C ARG A 410 -7.31 20.41 -4.83
N LYS A 411 -6.81 19.63 -3.88
CA LYS A 411 -7.41 18.36 -3.48
C LYS A 411 -7.70 18.38 -1.98
N GLN A 412 -8.91 17.98 -1.61
CA GLN A 412 -9.28 17.68 -0.24
C GLN A 412 -9.21 16.17 -0.07
N VAL A 413 -8.37 15.74 0.87
CA VAL A 413 -8.17 14.32 1.18
C VAL A 413 -8.64 14.10 2.60
N ILE A 414 -9.73 13.35 2.77
CA ILE A 414 -10.26 12.97 4.06
C ILE A 414 -9.70 11.59 4.40
N LEU A 415 -9.00 11.49 5.52
CA LEU A 415 -8.21 10.32 5.91
C LEU A 415 -8.70 9.73 7.23
N THR A 416 -8.59 8.42 7.38
CA THR A 416 -8.70 7.73 8.68
C THR A 416 -7.65 6.62 8.74
N ASP A 417 -7.16 6.35 9.95
CA ASP A 417 -6.05 5.43 10.15
C ASP A 417 -6.50 3.96 9.95
N PRO A 418 -5.56 3.05 9.64
CA PRO A 418 -5.93 1.69 9.32
C PRO A 418 -5.96 0.73 10.52
N GLN A 419 -5.95 1.22 11.77
CA GLN A 419 -6.02 0.37 12.96
C GLN A 419 -7.43 -0.22 13.17
N HIS A 420 -8.42 0.28 12.44
CA HIS A 420 -9.82 -0.10 12.56
C HIS A 420 -10.43 -0.58 11.22
N ASN A 421 -9.69 -1.39 10.45
CA ASN A 421 -10.14 -1.87 9.13
C ASN A 421 -11.47 -2.66 9.19
N ASP A 422 -11.72 -3.42 10.26
CA ASP A 422 -13.01 -4.09 10.50
C ASP A 422 -14.17 -3.08 10.46
N ASN A 423 -13.98 -1.92 11.10
CA ASN A 423 -14.99 -0.86 11.14
C ASN A 423 -15.17 -0.16 9.79
N LEU A 424 -14.20 -0.30 8.88
CA LEU A 424 -14.20 0.23 7.52
C LEU A 424 -14.62 -0.81 6.48
N HIS A 425 -14.98 -2.02 6.94
CA HIS A 425 -15.52 -3.11 6.15
C HIS A 425 -14.59 -3.52 5.00
N GLU A 426 -13.29 -3.67 5.30
CA GLU A 426 -12.35 -4.27 4.37
C GLU A 426 -12.79 -5.67 3.95
N GLY A 427 -12.87 -5.90 2.65
CA GLY A 427 -13.34 -7.17 2.13
C GLY A 427 -13.58 -7.13 0.63
N HIS A 428 -14.15 -8.22 0.14
CA HIS A 428 -14.48 -8.36 -1.28
C HIS A 428 -15.83 -7.73 -1.58
N ILE A 429 -15.84 -6.78 -2.52
CA ILE A 429 -17.05 -6.17 -3.09
C ILE A 429 -17.11 -6.50 -4.58
N LEU A 430 -18.28 -6.94 -5.08
CA LEU A 430 -18.49 -7.15 -6.52
C LEU A 430 -18.24 -5.87 -7.29
N GLU A 431 -17.63 -5.96 -8.46
CA GLU A 431 -17.40 -4.78 -9.30
C GLU A 431 -18.35 -4.76 -10.48
N ALA A 432 -18.91 -3.58 -10.77
CA ALA A 432 -19.68 -3.31 -11.97
C ALA A 432 -19.09 -2.09 -12.67
N MET A 433 -19.25 -1.98 -13.98
CA MET A 433 -18.65 -0.90 -14.75
C MET A 433 -19.75 -0.16 -15.52
N LEU A 434 -19.79 1.17 -15.36
CA LEU A 434 -20.65 2.00 -16.20
C LEU A 434 -20.23 1.85 -17.66
N THR A 435 -21.20 1.81 -18.56
CA THR A 435 -20.97 1.92 -20.00
C THR A 435 -21.42 3.30 -20.47
N TYR A 436 -20.72 3.89 -21.44
CA TYR A 436 -21.06 5.19 -22.01
C TYR A 436 -21.10 5.10 -23.54
N GLU A 437 -22.31 5.14 -24.09
CA GLU A 437 -22.55 5.00 -25.53
C GLU A 437 -23.61 6.01 -25.97
N ASN A 438 -23.41 6.64 -27.13
CA ASN A 438 -24.35 7.61 -27.71
C ASN A 438 -24.81 8.71 -26.72
N GLY A 439 -23.89 9.18 -25.87
CA GLY A 439 -24.18 10.24 -24.89
C GLY A 439 -24.88 9.76 -23.62
N THR A 440 -25.09 8.46 -23.43
CA THR A 440 -25.88 7.90 -22.33
C THR A 440 -25.07 6.92 -21.50
N PHE A 441 -25.16 7.05 -20.17
CA PHE A 441 -24.59 6.10 -19.21
C PHE A 441 -25.56 4.94 -18.95
N SER A 442 -25.06 3.71 -18.90
CA SER A 442 -25.84 2.52 -18.59
C SER A 442 -25.21 1.65 -17.49
N ARG A 443 -26.06 0.98 -16.72
CA ARG A 443 -25.72 0.09 -15.58
C ARG A 443 -26.04 -1.36 -15.91
N ASN A 444 -25.25 -1.95 -16.80
CA ASN A 444 -25.58 -3.22 -17.46
C ASN A 444 -24.40 -4.19 -17.56
N LYS A 445 -23.32 -3.94 -16.81
CA LYS A 445 -22.09 -4.74 -16.90
C LYS A 445 -21.50 -5.02 -15.53
N LEU A 446 -21.52 -6.29 -15.13
CA LEU A 446 -20.76 -6.78 -13.99
C LEU A 446 -19.37 -7.24 -14.45
N LEU A 447 -18.34 -6.95 -13.66
CA LEU A 447 -16.98 -7.45 -13.90
C LEU A 447 -16.79 -8.82 -13.24
N GLN A 448 -15.88 -9.63 -13.79
CA GLN A 448 -15.49 -10.91 -13.19
C GLN A 448 -14.35 -10.75 -12.18
N SER A 449 -14.49 -9.74 -11.32
CA SER A 449 -13.53 -9.39 -10.29
C SER A 449 -14.24 -8.80 -9.08
N THR A 450 -13.51 -8.70 -7.98
CA THR A 450 -13.96 -8.04 -6.76
C THR A 450 -12.90 -7.03 -6.34
N ALA A 451 -13.32 -5.87 -5.85
CA ALA A 451 -12.42 -4.93 -5.20
C ALA A 451 -12.15 -5.39 -3.76
N MET A 452 -10.90 -5.19 -3.30
CA MET A 452 -10.43 -5.57 -1.96
C MET A 452 -9.92 -4.37 -1.15
N THR A 453 -9.85 -3.20 -1.78
CA THR A 453 -9.26 -1.98 -1.24
C THR A 453 -10.27 -0.84 -1.08
N MET A 454 -11.53 -1.08 -1.44
CA MET A 454 -12.61 -0.10 -1.40
C MET A 454 -13.55 -0.41 -0.24
N SER A 455 -14.10 0.63 0.38
CA SER A 455 -15.10 0.47 1.43
C SER A 455 -16.53 0.49 0.85
N PRO A 456 -17.46 -0.29 1.39
CA PRO A 456 -18.89 -0.20 1.07
C PRO A 456 -19.58 1.01 1.75
N ILE A 457 -18.82 1.82 2.49
CA ILE A 457 -19.32 2.94 3.27
C ILE A 457 -19.31 4.21 2.43
N ASP A 458 -20.40 4.98 2.51
CA ASP A 458 -20.44 6.38 2.07
C ASP A 458 -20.33 7.32 3.27
N ILE A 459 -19.17 7.95 3.45
CA ILE A 459 -18.92 8.87 4.57
C ILE A 459 -19.68 10.19 4.43
N THR A 460 -20.11 10.51 3.21
CA THR A 460 -20.90 11.72 2.91
C THR A 460 -22.40 11.49 3.09
N TYR A 461 -22.83 10.24 3.23
CA TYR A 461 -24.21 9.87 3.54
C TYR A 461 -24.22 8.61 4.44
N PRO A 462 -23.73 8.70 5.69
CA PRO A 462 -23.49 7.54 6.53
C PRO A 462 -24.79 6.82 6.92
N ASP A 463 -24.84 5.51 6.66
CA ASP A 463 -25.88 4.62 7.17
C ASP A 463 -25.42 3.96 8.48
N PHE A 464 -25.71 4.62 9.60
CA PHE A 464 -25.33 4.15 10.94
C PHE A 464 -26.12 2.93 11.45
N GLU A 465 -27.17 2.50 10.74
CA GLU A 465 -27.90 1.27 11.06
C GLU A 465 -27.23 0.08 10.38
N LYS A 466 -26.83 0.24 9.12
CA LYS A 466 -26.07 -0.78 8.38
C LYS A 466 -24.62 -0.88 8.85
N PHE A 467 -24.00 0.24 9.17
CA PHE A 467 -22.59 0.35 9.56
C PHE A 467 -22.46 1.06 10.92
N PRO A 468 -22.81 0.38 12.04
CA PRO A 468 -22.87 1.01 13.36
C PRO A 468 -21.50 1.48 13.87
N SER A 469 -20.42 0.85 13.44
CA SER A 469 -19.03 1.23 13.77
C SER A 469 -18.67 2.65 13.33
N LEU A 470 -19.29 3.18 12.26
CA LEU A 470 -19.05 4.52 11.73
C LEU A 470 -19.33 5.63 12.74
N ARG A 471 -20.17 5.35 13.74
CA ARG A 471 -20.51 6.31 14.81
C ARG A 471 -19.29 6.76 15.62
N HIS A 472 -18.22 5.97 15.60
CA HIS A 472 -17.04 6.18 16.44
C HIS A 472 -15.78 6.53 15.64
N LEU A 473 -15.79 6.34 14.32
CA LEU A 473 -14.64 6.65 13.48
C LEU A 473 -14.38 8.16 13.41
N LYS A 474 -13.11 8.51 13.50
CA LYS A 474 -12.56 9.87 13.42
C LYS A 474 -11.87 10.08 12.08
N TRP A 475 -11.69 11.35 11.71
CA TRP A 475 -11.22 11.75 10.38
C TRP A 475 -10.19 12.86 10.46
N LEU A 476 -9.33 12.91 9.46
CA LEU A 476 -8.29 13.91 9.29
C LEU A 476 -8.49 14.59 7.93
N ASN A 477 -8.49 15.93 7.90
CA ASN A 477 -8.59 16.70 6.68
C ASN A 477 -7.20 17.15 6.21
N CYS A 478 -6.77 16.63 5.07
CA CYS A 478 -5.45 16.86 4.51
C CYS A 478 -5.56 17.56 3.16
N THR A 479 -6.19 18.73 3.17
CA THR A 479 -6.35 19.56 1.97
C THR A 479 -5.00 20.11 1.49
N ILE A 480 -4.67 19.85 0.23
CA ILE A 480 -3.46 20.35 -0.44
C ILE A 480 -3.80 21.34 -1.55
N GLU A 481 -3.07 22.45 -1.56
CA GLU A 481 -3.15 23.50 -2.58
C GLU A 481 -2.06 23.32 -3.63
N ALA A 482 -2.16 24.06 -4.74
CA ALA A 482 -1.12 24.07 -5.77
C ALA A 482 0.28 24.35 -5.19
N GLY A 483 1.19 23.39 -5.39
CA GLY A 483 2.57 23.40 -4.91
C GLY A 483 2.81 22.55 -3.67
N ASP A 484 1.76 22.14 -2.95
CA ASP A 484 1.88 21.27 -1.78
C ASP A 484 2.06 19.80 -2.18
N VAL A 485 2.67 19.03 -1.27
CA VAL A 485 2.80 17.57 -1.40
C VAL A 485 2.27 16.91 -0.14
N LEU A 486 1.31 16.00 -0.28
CA LEU A 486 0.81 15.16 0.81
C LEU A 486 1.50 13.80 0.78
N TYR A 487 2.10 13.40 1.89
CA TYR A 487 2.44 12.02 2.15
C TYR A 487 1.24 11.30 2.78
N ILE A 488 0.74 10.28 2.07
CA ILE A 488 -0.29 9.35 2.52
C ILE A 488 0.43 8.02 2.79
N PRO A 489 0.53 7.58 4.05
CA PRO A 489 1.16 6.31 4.35
C PRO A 489 0.37 5.14 3.78
N SER A 490 1.04 4.03 3.47
CA SER A 490 0.36 2.83 2.97
C SER A 490 -0.78 2.39 3.89
N TYR A 491 -1.86 1.90 3.28
CA TYR A 491 -3.08 1.39 3.90
C TYR A 491 -3.98 2.42 4.57
N TRP A 492 -3.60 3.70 4.62
CA TRP A 492 -4.51 4.74 5.09
C TRP A 492 -5.75 4.85 4.21
N TRP A 493 -6.92 4.83 4.84
CA TRP A 493 -8.18 4.97 4.15
C TRP A 493 -8.41 6.44 3.81
N HIS A 494 -8.75 6.72 2.56
CA HIS A 494 -8.90 8.06 2.06
C HIS A 494 -10.03 8.23 1.03
N GLU A 495 -10.71 9.37 1.12
CA GLU A 495 -11.64 9.89 0.12
C GLU A 495 -11.07 11.20 -0.44
N VAL A 496 -11.06 11.35 -1.78
CA VAL A 496 -10.36 12.44 -2.47
C VAL A 496 -11.31 13.24 -3.34
N GLN A 497 -11.60 14.47 -2.94
CA GLN A 497 -12.29 15.45 -3.75
C GLN A 497 -11.28 16.38 -4.42
N SER A 498 -11.32 16.46 -5.75
CA SER A 498 -10.51 17.43 -6.51
C SER A 498 -11.33 18.68 -6.83
N PHE A 499 -10.64 19.82 -6.97
CA PHE A 499 -11.20 21.10 -7.36
C PHE A 499 -10.33 21.75 -8.44
N PRO A 500 -10.92 22.44 -9.43
CA PRO A 500 -10.15 23.03 -10.53
C PRO A 500 -9.39 24.26 -10.05
N ASP A 501 -8.33 24.64 -10.76
CA ASP A 501 -7.73 25.96 -10.62
C ASP A 501 -8.63 27.05 -11.22
N VAL A 502 -8.36 28.30 -10.82
CA VAL A 502 -9.15 29.46 -11.27
C VAL A 502 -8.79 29.90 -12.68
N GLU A 503 -7.57 29.60 -13.15
CA GLU A 503 -7.05 30.10 -14.43
C GLU A 503 -7.41 29.20 -15.60
N GLU A 504 -7.17 27.90 -15.48
CA GLU A 504 -7.35 26.91 -16.56
C GLU A 504 -8.55 25.99 -16.35
N ASN A 505 -9.32 26.21 -15.29
CA ASN A 505 -10.50 25.46 -14.89
C ASN A 505 -10.23 23.94 -14.84
N ARG A 506 -9.08 23.55 -14.29
CA ARG A 506 -8.63 22.15 -14.29
C ARG A 506 -7.90 21.77 -13.00
N ASN A 507 -8.05 20.52 -12.59
CA ASN A 507 -7.18 19.92 -11.57
C ASN A 507 -6.05 19.14 -12.24
N LEU A 508 -4.82 19.34 -11.76
CA LEU A 508 -3.63 18.63 -12.23
C LEU A 508 -2.78 18.22 -11.03
N ALA A 509 -2.51 16.93 -10.89
CA ALA A 509 -1.62 16.40 -9.86
C ALA A 509 -0.69 15.32 -10.42
N VAL A 510 0.41 15.09 -9.72
CA VAL A 510 1.31 13.96 -9.94
C VAL A 510 1.39 13.19 -8.63
N ASN A 511 1.44 11.87 -8.70
CA ASN A 511 1.76 11.10 -7.50
C ASN A 511 2.91 10.11 -7.75
N PHE A 512 3.68 9.88 -6.69
CA PHE A 512 4.71 8.86 -6.64
C PHE A 512 4.25 7.75 -5.70
N TRP A 513 4.21 6.53 -6.20
CA TRP A 513 4.00 5.34 -5.36
C TRP A 513 5.31 4.61 -5.16
N TYR A 514 5.62 4.37 -3.90
CA TYR A 514 6.75 3.55 -3.47
C TYR A 514 6.25 2.28 -2.79
N SER A 515 7.12 1.26 -2.70
CA SER A 515 6.84 0.06 -1.92
C SER A 515 6.47 0.46 -0.48
N PRO A 516 5.48 -0.20 0.13
CA PRO A 516 5.03 0.15 1.46
C PRO A 516 6.13 -0.17 2.49
N PHE A 517 6.22 0.62 3.56
CA PHE A 517 7.16 0.40 4.66
C PHE A 517 6.60 -0.62 5.66
N TRP A 518 5.31 -0.54 5.94
CA TRP A 518 4.55 -1.59 6.62
C TRP A 518 3.90 -2.50 5.57
N HIS A 519 3.70 -3.76 5.90
CA HIS A 519 2.96 -4.71 5.09
C HIS A 519 1.80 -5.22 5.92
N LYS A 520 0.67 -5.44 5.26
CA LYS A 520 -0.48 -6.13 5.83
C LYS A 520 -0.98 -7.10 4.78
N GLU A 521 -1.40 -8.29 5.18
CA GLU A 521 -2.22 -9.10 4.28
C GLU A 521 -3.56 -8.41 4.07
N PHE A 522 -4.05 -8.37 2.83
CA PHE A 522 -5.36 -7.82 2.52
C PHE A 522 -6.00 -8.59 1.35
N PRO A 523 -7.33 -8.79 1.35
CA PRO A 523 -8.27 -8.29 2.35
C PRO A 523 -8.22 -9.12 3.63
N CYS A 524 -7.94 -8.46 4.75
CA CYS A 524 -7.89 -9.05 6.08
C CYS A 524 -8.02 -7.93 7.10
N ALA A 525 -9.22 -7.81 7.64
CA ALA A 525 -9.62 -6.67 8.44
C ALA A 525 -9.03 -6.70 9.87
N ASP A 526 -8.65 -7.89 10.34
CA ASP A 526 -8.01 -8.17 11.63
C ASP A 526 -6.51 -8.49 11.53
N CYS A 527 -5.93 -8.54 10.32
CA CYS A 527 -4.51 -8.83 10.15
C CYS A 527 -3.63 -7.71 10.70
N PRO A 528 -2.58 -8.03 11.47
CA PRO A 528 -1.68 -7.03 12.03
C PRO A 528 -0.82 -6.39 10.94
N PHE A 529 -0.42 -5.13 11.16
CA PHE A 529 0.69 -4.53 10.44
C PHE A 529 2.00 -5.22 10.80
N GLU A 530 2.67 -5.75 9.79
CA GLU A 530 4.01 -6.30 9.84
C GLU A 530 4.99 -5.35 9.13
N VAL A 531 6.28 -5.36 9.44
CA VAL A 531 7.23 -4.55 8.68
C VAL A 531 7.31 -5.11 7.26
N HIS A 532 7.25 -4.29 6.21
CA HIS A 532 7.48 -4.76 4.84
C HIS A 532 8.97 -5.00 4.63
N ILE A 533 9.34 -6.26 4.44
CA ILE A 533 10.76 -6.67 4.39
C ILE A 533 11.15 -6.87 2.94
N GLY A 534 10.89 -5.85 2.14
CA GLY A 534 11.45 -5.69 0.82
C GLY A 534 12.49 -4.58 0.86
N LYS A 535 13.76 -4.96 1.09
CA LYS A 535 14.94 -4.08 1.26
C LYS A 535 14.71 -2.87 2.20
N PRO A 536 15.46 -2.73 3.31
CA PRO A 536 15.65 -1.39 3.85
C PRO A 536 16.27 -0.57 2.72
N VAL A 537 15.54 0.41 2.21
CA VAL A 537 16.15 1.45 1.40
C VAL A 537 16.63 2.55 2.36
N VAL A 538 17.39 2.12 3.37
CA VAL A 538 18.28 3.00 4.12
C VAL A 538 19.65 2.72 3.52
N GLY A 539 19.96 3.44 2.45
CA GLY A 539 21.26 3.39 1.83
C GLY A 539 22.28 4.12 2.71
N ALA A 540 23.28 3.37 3.20
CA ALA A 540 24.63 3.89 3.41
C ALA A 540 25.39 3.96 2.09
#